data_AF-X6K2X6-F1
#
_entry.id   AF-X6K2X6-F1
#
_cell.length_a   1.000
_cell.length_b   1.000
_cell.length_c   1.000
_cell.angle_alpha   90.00
_cell.angle_beta   90.00
_cell.angle_gamma   90.00
#
_symmetry.space_group_name_H-M   'P 1'
#
loop_
_entity.id
_entity.type
_entity.pdbx_description
1 polymer ?
#
loop_
_entity_poly.entity_id
_entity_poly.type
_entity_poly.pdbx_seq_one_letter_code
_entity_poly.pdbx_strand_id
1 'polypeptide(L)'
;MTKPDIQNRRRYLLEGLAESLMVSKESLCAELEQARALAHEHGQSAAATAASIAKARLLGIEAPKELNVNVTATVNQMTDSELHFEIAAMISEIRAAKGMRP
;
A
#
# COMPACT_ATOMS: atom_id res chain seq x y z
N MET A 1 -46.50 -28.77 -23.39
CA MET A 1 -45.24 -28.77 -22.62
C MET A 1 -44.51 -27.47 -22.90
N THR A 2 -44.56 -26.53 -21.97
CA THR A 2 -43.83 -25.26 -22.06
C THR A 2 -42.33 -25.52 -21.90
N LYS A 3 -41.51 -24.96 -22.79
CA LYS A 3 -40.06 -25.11 -22.75
C LYS A 3 -39.55 -24.62 -21.39
N PRO A 4 -38.66 -25.37 -20.70
CA PRO A 4 -38.03 -24.86 -19.48
C PRO A 4 -37.32 -23.56 -19.83
N ASP A 5 -37.52 -22.54 -19.01
CA ASP A 5 -36.96 -21.21 -19.23
C ASP A 5 -35.45 -21.23 -18.93
N ILE A 6 -34.69 -21.65 -19.93
CA ILE A 6 -33.23 -21.79 -19.89
C ILE A 6 -32.57 -20.46 -19.49
N GLN A 7 -33.19 -19.33 -19.82
CA GLN A 7 -32.65 -18.01 -19.47
C GLN A 7 -32.75 -17.76 -17.98
N ASN A 8 -33.88 -18.11 -17.36
CA ASN A 8 -34.05 -18.04 -15.91
C ASN A 8 -33.09 -18.98 -15.17
N ARG A 9 -32.90 -20.21 -15.68
CA ARG A 9 -31.93 -21.14 -15.08
C ARG A 9 -30.49 -20.64 -15.21
N ARG A 10 -30.13 -20.05 -16.35
CA ARG A 10 -28.81 -19.46 -16.59
C ARG A 10 -28.56 -18.27 -15.66
N ARG A 11 -29.54 -17.39 -15.46
CA ARG A 11 -29.44 -16.26 -14.52
C ARG A 11 -29.21 -16.74 -13.10
N TYR A 12 -29.98 -17.70 -12.62
CA TYR A 12 -29.83 -18.29 -11.28
C TYR A 12 -28.44 -18.89 -11.05
N LEU A 13 -27.89 -19.59 -12.06
CA LEU A 13 -26.54 -20.15 -11.98
C LEU A 13 -25.46 -19.07 -11.98
N LEU A 14 -25.66 -17.97 -12.71
CA LEU A 14 -24.72 -16.84 -12.74
C LEU A 14 -24.74 -16.05 -11.43
N GLU A 15 -25.91 -15.85 -10.83
CA GLU A 15 -26.04 -15.21 -9.51
C GLU A 15 -25.39 -16.08 -8.41
N GLY A 16 -25.64 -17.39 -8.41
CA GLY A 16 -24.97 -18.32 -7.48
C GLY A 16 -23.46 -18.42 -7.72
N LEU A 17 -23.01 -18.31 -8.97
CA LEU A 17 -21.58 -18.23 -9.29
C LEU A 17 -20.97 -16.93 -8.75
N ALA A 18 -21.66 -15.80 -8.90
CA ALA A 18 -21.21 -14.51 -8.38
C ALA A 18 -21.13 -14.48 -6.85
N GLU A 19 -22.07 -15.12 -6.15
CA GLU A 19 -22.00 -15.32 -4.69
C GLU A 19 -20.82 -16.22 -4.30
N SER A 20 -20.54 -17.28 -5.05
CA SER A 20 -19.37 -18.15 -4.81
C SER A 20 -18.03 -17.49 -5.16
N LEU A 21 -18.05 -16.52 -6.08
CA LEU A 21 -16.89 -15.73 -6.52
C LEU A 21 -16.74 -14.43 -5.75
N MET A 22 -17.49 -14.20 -4.66
CA MET A 22 -17.20 -13.13 -3.73
C MET A 22 -15.88 -13.44 -3.01
N VAL A 23 -14.79 -13.18 -3.71
CA VAL A 23 -13.44 -13.15 -3.19
C VAL A 23 -13.39 -11.99 -2.21
N SER A 24 -13.55 -12.34 -0.94
CA SER A 24 -13.44 -11.41 0.16
C SER A 24 -12.00 -10.86 0.26
N LYS A 25 -11.85 -9.67 0.85
CA LYS A 25 -10.53 -9.11 1.09
C LYS A 25 -9.73 -10.00 2.06
N GLU A 26 -10.43 -10.67 2.95
CA GLU A 26 -9.93 -11.62 3.93
C GLU A 26 -9.37 -12.88 3.27
N SER A 27 -10.06 -13.43 2.27
CA SER A 27 -9.59 -14.61 1.52
C SER A 27 -8.33 -14.31 0.72
N LEU A 28 -8.25 -13.14 0.07
CA LEU A 28 -7.03 -12.71 -0.61
C LEU A 28 -5.86 -12.50 0.36
N CYS A 29 -6.12 -11.94 1.53
CA CYS A 29 -5.11 -11.81 2.58
C CYS A 29 -4.58 -13.18 3.04
N ALA A 30 -5.46 -14.17 3.18
CA ALA A 30 -5.08 -15.52 3.58
C ALA A 30 -4.23 -16.23 2.52
N GLU A 31 -4.59 -16.10 1.24
CA GLU A 31 -3.80 -16.65 0.12
C GLU A 31 -2.41 -16.03 0.03
N LEU A 32 -2.30 -14.70 0.18
CA LEU A 32 -1.01 -14.01 0.17
C LEU A 32 -0.12 -14.40 1.36
N GLU A 33 -0.72 -14.68 2.52
CA GLU A 33 -0.01 -15.16 3.70
C GLU A 33 0.52 -16.59 3.51
N GLN A 34 -0.29 -17.45 2.91
CA GLN A 34 0.11 -18.82 2.57
C GLN A 34 1.22 -18.82 1.51
N ALA A 35 1.10 -17.99 0.47
CA ALA A 35 2.15 -17.83 -0.55
C ALA A 35 3.46 -17.31 0.06
N ARG A 36 3.38 -16.41 1.04
CA ARG A 36 4.56 -15.92 1.78
C ARG A 36 5.23 -17.04 2.58
N ALA A 37 4.46 -17.86 3.29
CA ALA A 37 4.98 -18.99 4.06
C ALA A 37 5.71 -20.00 3.16
N LEU A 38 5.08 -20.40 2.04
CA LEU A 38 5.68 -21.30 1.05
C LEU A 38 6.94 -20.70 0.43
N ALA A 39 6.93 -19.41 0.08
CA ALA A 39 8.11 -18.74 -0.45
C ALA A 39 9.27 -18.73 0.56
N HIS A 40 8.96 -18.61 1.85
CA HIS A 40 9.94 -18.70 2.93
C HIS A 40 10.55 -20.09 3.05
N GLU A 41 9.72 -21.15 2.99
CA GLU A 41 10.15 -22.55 3.02
C GLU A 41 11.04 -22.89 1.81
N HIS A 42 10.73 -22.34 0.64
CA HIS A 42 11.51 -22.53 -0.58
C HIS A 42 12.74 -21.59 -0.69
N GLY A 43 13.03 -20.76 0.31
CA GLY A 43 14.16 -19.82 0.28
C GLY A 43 14.02 -18.70 -0.75
N GLN A 44 12.81 -18.46 -1.27
CA GLN A 44 12.51 -17.43 -2.26
C GLN A 44 12.16 -16.10 -1.59
N SER A 45 13.18 -15.41 -1.06
CA SER A 45 13.05 -14.14 -0.35
C SER A 45 12.34 -13.05 -1.16
N ALA A 46 12.57 -12.99 -2.47
CA ALA A 46 11.90 -12.04 -3.36
C ALA A 46 10.39 -12.29 -3.46
N ALA A 47 9.97 -13.55 -3.53
CA ALA A 47 8.56 -13.93 -3.60
C ALA A 47 7.84 -13.67 -2.26
N ALA A 48 8.49 -13.95 -1.13
CA ALA A 48 7.97 -13.63 0.20
C ALA A 48 7.78 -12.11 0.41
N THR A 49 8.71 -11.31 -0.11
CA THR A 49 8.64 -9.85 -0.07
C THR A 49 7.52 -9.35 -0.97
N ALA A 50 7.40 -9.87 -2.19
CA ALA A 50 6.33 -9.51 -3.12
C ALA A 50 4.93 -9.82 -2.56
N ALA A 51 4.75 -10.97 -1.91
CA ALA A 51 3.50 -11.33 -1.24
C ALA A 51 3.17 -10.37 -0.08
N SER A 52 4.17 -9.95 0.69
CA SER A 52 4.01 -8.97 1.78
C SER A 52 3.62 -7.58 1.26
N ILE A 53 4.25 -7.14 0.16
CA ILE A 53 3.94 -5.86 -0.51
C ILE A 53 2.53 -5.90 -1.11
N ALA A 54 2.15 -7.00 -1.77
CA ALA A 54 0.81 -7.17 -2.32
C ALA A 54 -0.26 -7.13 -1.21
N LYS A 55 0.02 -7.71 -0.04
CA LYS A 55 -0.86 -7.63 1.13
C LYS A 55 -0.97 -6.21 1.68
N ALA A 56 0.14 -5.48 1.75
CA ALA A 56 0.15 -4.07 2.18
C ALA A 56 -0.65 -3.17 1.21
N ARG A 57 -0.55 -3.41 -0.11
CA ARG A 57 -1.38 -2.75 -1.13
C ARG A 57 -2.86 -3.03 -0.95
N LEU A 58 -3.21 -4.30 -0.79
CA LEU A 58 -4.59 -4.72 -0.59
C LEU A 58 -5.20 -4.02 0.63
N LEU A 59 -4.43 -3.91 1.72
CA LEU A 59 -4.86 -3.26 2.96
C LEU A 59 -4.77 -1.72 2.94
N GLY A 60 -4.16 -1.12 1.92
CA GLY A 60 -3.98 0.34 1.83
C GLY A 60 -2.92 0.89 2.78
N ILE A 61 -1.97 0.05 3.22
CA ILE A 61 -0.90 0.40 4.18
C ILE A 61 0.37 0.86 3.45
N GLU A 62 0.43 0.74 2.11
CA GLU A 62 1.58 1.24 1.36
C GLU A 62 1.72 2.77 1.52
N ALA A 63 2.88 3.19 2.05
CA ALA A 63 3.27 4.59 2.04
C ALA A 63 3.41 5.06 0.58
N PRO A 64 2.97 6.30 0.28
CA PRO A 64 3.12 6.86 -1.07
C PRO A 64 4.58 6.78 -1.50
N LYS A 65 4.81 6.20 -2.68
CA LYS A 65 6.14 5.87 -3.21
C LYS A 65 6.98 7.13 -3.50
N GLU A 66 6.33 8.27 -3.63
CA GLU A 66 6.95 9.56 -3.90
C GLU A 66 6.37 10.61 -2.96
N LEU A 67 7.08 10.90 -1.87
CA LEU A 67 6.98 12.22 -1.23
C LEU A 67 7.73 13.18 -2.16
N ASN A 68 6.99 13.82 -3.07
CA ASN A 68 7.56 14.80 -4.00
C ASN A 68 7.81 16.11 -3.24
N VAL A 69 8.84 16.12 -2.38
CA VAL A 69 9.24 17.31 -1.62
C VAL A 69 10.10 18.18 -2.53
N ASN A 70 9.47 19.07 -3.27
CA ASN A 70 10.17 20.02 -4.13
C ASN A 70 10.74 21.18 -3.28
N VAL A 71 11.86 20.94 -2.60
CA VAL A 71 12.54 21.94 -1.73
C VAL A 71 13.10 23.12 -2.54
N THR A 72 13.35 22.93 -3.84
CA THR A 72 14.08 23.89 -4.68
C THR A 72 13.26 25.14 -5.02
N ALA A 73 11.92 25.05 -5.00
CA ALA A 73 11.05 26.19 -5.32
C ALA A 73 11.02 27.24 -4.20
N THR A 74 11.13 26.80 -2.94
CA THR A 74 11.08 27.69 -1.77
C THR A 74 12.41 28.41 -1.56
N VAL A 75 13.53 27.71 -1.72
CA VAL A 75 14.89 28.24 -1.44
C VAL A 75 15.29 29.36 -2.40
N ASN A 76 14.91 29.28 -3.69
CA ASN A 76 15.29 30.29 -4.69
C ASN A 76 14.52 31.63 -4.57
N GLN A 77 13.45 31.67 -3.78
CA GLN A 77 12.64 32.88 -3.57
C GLN A 77 12.92 33.57 -2.22
N MET A 78 13.74 32.94 -1.38
CA MET A 78 14.09 33.44 -0.06
C MET A 78 15.38 34.24 -0.12
N THR A 79 15.41 35.33 0.63
CA THR A 79 16.63 36.10 0.85
C THR A 79 17.61 35.31 1.72
N ASP A 80 18.90 35.60 1.63
CA ASP A 80 19.95 34.93 2.43
C ASP A 80 19.68 34.95 3.94
N SER A 81 18.95 35.95 4.44
CA SER A 81 18.58 36.05 5.86
C SER A 81 17.47 35.07 6.25
N GLU A 82 16.49 34.87 5.37
CA GLU A 82 15.41 33.91 5.57
C GLU A 82 15.93 32.48 5.47
N LEU A 83 16.85 32.23 4.55
CA LEU A 83 17.55 30.95 4.44
C LEU A 83 18.36 30.62 5.69
N HIS A 84 19.11 31.59 6.23
CA HIS A 84 19.86 31.38 7.47
C HIS A 84 18.94 31.07 8.66
N PHE A 85 17.79 31.75 8.75
CA PHE A 85 16.82 31.50 9.81
C PHE A 85 16.22 30.10 9.72
N GLU A 86 15.83 29.66 8.52
CA GLU A 86 15.24 28.34 8.30
C GLU A 86 16.25 27.21 8.54
N ILE A 87 17.50 27.39 8.10
CA ILE A 87 18.60 26.47 8.42
C ILE A 87 18.83 26.38 9.93
N ALA A 88 18.81 27.52 10.65
CA ALA A 88 18.97 27.53 12.09
C ALA A 88 17.82 26.80 12.80
N ALA A 89 16.58 27.02 12.37
CA ALA A 89 15.40 26.34 12.89
C ALA A 89 15.48 24.82 12.65
N MET A 90 15.88 24.40 11.44
CA MET A 90 16.04 22.98 11.10
C MET A 90 17.15 22.31 11.93
N ILE A 91 18.26 23.00 12.18
CA ILE A 91 19.34 22.51 13.06
C ILE A 91 18.83 22.35 14.50
N SER A 92 18.05 23.29 15.00
CA SER A 92 17.43 23.22 16.33
C SER A 92 16.46 22.06 16.46
N GLU A 93 15.62 21.82 15.44
CA GLU A 93 14.71 20.66 15.41
C GLU A 93 15.48 19.33 15.37
N ILE A 94 16.55 19.24 14.57
CA ILE A 94 17.41 18.04 14.51
C ILE A 94 18.12 17.79 15.85
N ARG A 95 18.59 18.85 16.52
CA ARG A 95 19.20 18.74 17.86
C ARG A 95 18.17 18.24 18.88
N ALA A 96 16.96 18.78 18.87
CA ALA A 96 15.87 18.36 19.75
C ALA A 96 15.48 16.89 19.50
N ALA A 97 15.34 16.47 18.24
CA ALA A 97 15.05 15.09 17.87
C ALA A 97 16.16 14.10 18.29
N LYS A 98 17.42 14.56 18.33
CA LYS A 98 18.57 13.78 18.81
C LYS A 98 18.82 13.91 20.31
N GLY A 99 17.94 14.60 21.06
CA GLY A 99 18.08 14.82 22.50
C GLY A 99 19.30 15.67 22.90
N MET A 100 19.90 16.39 21.95
CA MET A 100 21.01 17.31 22.22
C MET A 100 20.44 18.64 22.70
N ARG A 101 20.96 19.16 23.82
CA ARG A 101 20.58 20.49 24.33
C ARG A 101 21.01 21.59 23.34
N PRO A 102 20.27 22.71 23.28
CA PRO A 102 20.45 23.76 22.28
C PRO A 102 21.89 24.30 22.23
#